data_AF-A0A067FYE2-F1
#
_entry.id   AF-A0A067FYE2-F1
#
_cell.length_a   1.000
_cell.length_b   1.000
_cell.length_c   1.000
_cell.angle_alpha   90.00
_cell.angle_beta   90.00
_cell.angle_gamma   90.00
#
_symmetry.space_group_name_H-M   'P 1'
#
loop_
_entity.id
_entity.type
_entity.pdbx_description
1 polymer ?
#
loop_
_entity_poly.entity_id
_entity_poly.type
_entity_poly.pdbx_seq_one_letter_code
_entity_poly.pdbx_strand_id
1 'polypeptide(L)'
;MRDVIGVNEPFEGLFSAKVRSICSLEFGFLGRQDGLLWYKDSGHHVSGEFSMAVVQANNLLEDQSQVESGSLSTHEFGPYGTFVGVYDGHGGPETSRYINDHLFQHLKRFTSDQQSMSADVIRKAYQATEEGFMSLVTKQWPMKPQIAAVGSCCLVGVICGGTLYIANLGDSRAVLGRVVKATGEVLAIQLSTEHNACIESVRQELQALHPDDSQIVVLKHNVWRVKGLIQVSRSIGDVYLKKAEFNREPLYIKFRLREPIKRPILSADPSISVHQLQPHDQFVIFASDGLWEHLSNQEAVDIVQNHPQSVRYIFYAKKSEYLN
;
A
#
# COMPACT_ATOMS: atom_id res chain seq x y z
N MET A 1 -7.31 -37.91 -15.49
CA MET A 1 -5.88 -38.12 -15.81
C MET A 1 -5.32 -36.73 -16.10
N ARG A 2 -4.62 -36.15 -15.12
CA ARG A 2 -3.19 -35.73 -15.20
C ARG A 2 -3.03 -34.68 -16.30
N ASP A 3 -2.84 -33.39 -15.98
CA ASP A 3 -1.63 -32.92 -15.32
C ASP A 3 -1.86 -31.93 -14.16
N VAL A 4 -1.25 -32.28 -13.03
CA VAL A 4 -1.00 -31.44 -11.86
C VAL A 4 0.34 -30.77 -12.14
N ILE A 5 0.37 -29.43 -12.22
CA ILE A 5 1.64 -28.71 -12.24
C ILE A 5 2.26 -28.90 -10.85
N GLY A 6 3.31 -29.72 -10.81
CA GLY A 6 4.03 -30.08 -9.61
C GLY A 6 4.67 -28.87 -8.98
N VAL A 7 4.41 -28.72 -7.69
CA VAL A 7 5.18 -27.91 -6.76
C VAL A 7 6.57 -28.55 -6.68
N ASN A 8 7.54 -28.05 -7.45
CA ASN A 8 9.00 -28.29 -7.32
C ASN A 8 9.79 -27.68 -8.51
N GLU A 9 9.61 -26.39 -8.79
CA GLU A 9 10.53 -25.63 -9.66
C GLU A 9 11.16 -24.51 -8.80
N PRO A 10 12.49 -24.36 -8.79
CA PRO A 10 13.16 -23.33 -8.01
C PRO A 10 12.81 -21.92 -8.54
N PHE A 11 12.71 -20.96 -7.62
CA PHE A 11 12.33 -19.56 -7.82
C PHE A 11 13.21 -18.75 -8.81
N GLU A 12 14.18 -19.38 -9.48
CA GLU A 12 15.12 -18.73 -10.41
C GLU A 12 14.53 -18.47 -11.82
N GLY A 13 13.36 -19.03 -12.15
CA GLY A 13 12.83 -19.02 -13.52
C GLY A 13 11.97 -17.83 -13.94
N LEU A 14 11.56 -16.92 -13.04
CA LEU A 14 10.60 -15.85 -13.36
C LEU A 14 11.19 -14.66 -14.15
N PHE A 15 12.49 -14.71 -14.49
CA PHE A 15 13.16 -13.71 -15.34
C PHE A 15 13.29 -14.11 -16.83
N SER A 16 12.64 -15.20 -17.30
CA SER A 16 12.68 -15.57 -18.71
C SER A 16 11.35 -16.10 -19.25
N ALA A 17 10.90 -15.47 -20.34
CA ALA A 17 9.88 -15.88 -21.30
C ALA A 17 8.40 -15.44 -21.12
N LYS A 18 8.07 -14.34 -21.82
CA LYS A 18 7.09 -14.24 -22.92
C LYS A 18 5.61 -14.53 -22.58
N VAL A 19 4.83 -13.49 -22.31
CA VAL A 19 3.35 -13.53 -22.38
C VAL A 19 2.80 -12.26 -23.04
N ARG A 20 1.88 -12.44 -24.00
CA ARG A 20 1.38 -11.41 -24.93
C ARG A 20 0.27 -10.52 -24.34
N SER A 21 0.43 -9.21 -24.56
CA SER A 21 -0.56 -8.13 -24.86
C SER A 21 -1.76 -7.90 -23.92
N ILE A 22 -1.90 -6.67 -23.38
CA ILE A 22 -2.89 -5.65 -23.83
C ILE A 22 -2.93 -4.38 -22.91
N CYS A 23 -3.07 -3.22 -23.59
CA CYS A 23 -3.62 -1.89 -23.26
C CYS A 23 -3.04 -0.94 -22.19
N SER A 24 -2.29 0.04 -22.74
CA SER A 24 -2.36 1.49 -22.54
C SER A 24 -2.66 2.02 -21.13
N LEU A 25 -1.60 2.23 -20.37
CA LEU A 25 -1.51 3.29 -19.37
C LEU A 25 -0.58 4.35 -19.94
N GLU A 26 -1.04 5.60 -20.04
CA GLU A 26 -0.17 6.76 -20.29
C GLU A 26 0.69 7.00 -19.04
N PHE A 27 1.68 6.14 -18.82
CA PHE A 27 2.78 6.43 -17.92
C PHE A 27 3.75 7.35 -18.66
N GLY A 28 3.95 8.56 -18.13
CA GLY A 28 4.98 9.47 -18.62
C GLY A 28 6.33 8.75 -18.75
N PHE A 29 6.81 8.69 -20.00
CA PHE A 29 8.15 8.32 -20.51
C PHE A 29 9.15 7.73 -19.49
N LEU A 30 9.44 6.41 -19.61
CA LEU A 30 10.73 5.69 -19.35
C LEU A 30 10.60 4.26 -18.76
N GLY A 31 9.39 3.68 -18.64
CA GLY A 31 9.21 2.27 -18.23
C GLY A 31 9.22 1.28 -19.40
N ARG A 32 9.54 0.01 -19.11
CA ARG A 32 9.41 -1.12 -20.04
C ARG A 32 8.17 -1.94 -19.68
N GLN A 33 7.52 -2.52 -20.69
CA GLN A 33 6.38 -3.40 -20.50
C GLN A 33 6.65 -4.73 -21.22
N ASP A 34 6.50 -5.84 -20.49
CA ASP A 34 6.53 -7.21 -21.02
C ASP A 34 5.28 -7.97 -20.53
N GLY A 35 4.27 -8.07 -21.40
CA GLY A 35 2.99 -8.67 -21.04
C GLY A 35 2.28 -7.91 -19.91
N LEU A 36 2.07 -8.59 -18.78
CA LEU A 36 1.45 -8.08 -17.55
C LEU A 36 2.46 -7.43 -16.59
N LEU A 37 3.75 -7.50 -16.92
CA LEU A 37 4.83 -6.88 -16.16
C LEU A 37 5.11 -5.49 -16.73
N TRP A 38 5.05 -4.48 -15.89
CA TRP A 38 5.65 -3.18 -16.13
C TRP A 38 6.81 -3.00 -15.16
N TYR A 39 7.93 -2.43 -15.63
CA TYR A 39 9.08 -2.21 -14.78
C TYR A 39 9.96 -1.05 -15.25
N LYS A 40 10.75 -0.54 -14.32
CA LYS A 40 11.78 0.46 -14.51
C LYS A 40 13.02 0.00 -13.77
N ASP A 41 14.01 -0.48 -14.54
CA ASP A 41 15.26 -1.04 -14.02
C ASP A 41 16.04 -0.01 -13.20
N SER A 42 16.03 1.26 -13.61
CA SER A 42 16.69 2.34 -12.89
C SER A 42 15.98 3.68 -13.06
N GLY A 43 15.96 4.43 -11.97
CA GLY A 43 15.50 5.80 -11.86
C GLY A 43 16.33 6.53 -10.80
N HIS A 44 16.33 7.85 -10.84
CA HIS A 44 17.08 8.67 -9.89
C HIS A 44 16.11 9.46 -9.02
N HIS A 45 16.49 9.63 -7.76
CA HIS A 45 15.85 10.52 -6.81
C HIS A 45 16.92 11.28 -6.02
N VAL A 46 16.53 12.27 -5.21
CA VAL A 46 17.48 13.18 -4.53
C VAL A 46 18.39 12.49 -3.53
N SER A 47 18.07 11.26 -3.14
CA SER A 47 18.85 10.48 -2.16
C SER A 47 19.43 9.20 -2.74
N GLY A 48 19.38 8.99 -4.06
CA GLY A 48 19.99 7.82 -4.70
C GLY A 48 19.28 7.34 -5.97
N GLU A 49 19.33 6.03 -6.17
CA GLU A 49 18.72 5.34 -7.31
C GLU A 49 17.59 4.45 -6.83
N PHE A 50 16.60 4.26 -7.70
CA PHE A 50 15.51 3.33 -7.46
C PHE A 50 15.23 2.46 -8.68
N SER A 51 14.60 1.33 -8.40
CA SER A 51 13.99 0.44 -9.39
C SER A 51 12.51 0.32 -9.07
N MET A 52 11.72 -0.20 -9.99
CA MET A 52 10.29 -0.38 -9.76
C MET A 52 9.72 -1.46 -10.67
N ALA A 53 8.76 -2.24 -10.17
CA ALA A 53 8.02 -3.20 -10.98
C ALA A 53 6.56 -3.26 -10.54
N VAL A 54 5.68 -3.65 -11.46
CA VAL A 54 4.27 -3.89 -11.19
C VAL A 54 3.86 -5.07 -12.06
N VAL A 55 3.22 -6.06 -11.47
CA VAL A 55 2.66 -7.20 -12.20
C VAL A 55 1.15 -7.14 -12.07
N GLN A 56 0.44 -7.14 -13.19
CA GLN A 56 -1.00 -7.13 -13.17
C GLN A 56 -1.54 -8.56 -12.92
N ALA A 57 -2.26 -8.73 -11.82
CA ALA A 57 -2.91 -9.99 -11.46
C ALA A 57 -4.41 -10.02 -11.77
N ASN A 58 -5.08 -8.87 -11.65
CA ASN A 58 -6.51 -8.69 -11.88
C ASN A 58 -6.80 -8.18 -13.29
N ASN A 59 -8.04 -8.38 -13.76
CA ASN A 59 -8.51 -7.82 -15.05
C ASN A 59 -8.35 -6.30 -15.11
N LEU A 60 -8.52 -5.63 -13.97
CA LEU A 60 -8.18 -4.23 -13.77
C LEU A 60 -7.06 -4.17 -12.73
N LEU A 61 -5.96 -3.50 -13.05
CA LEU A 61 -4.91 -3.23 -12.07
C LEU A 61 -5.44 -2.25 -11.01
N GLU A 62 -5.60 -2.74 -9.79
CA GLU A 62 -6.05 -1.96 -8.64
C GLU A 62 -4.89 -1.29 -7.92
N ASP A 63 -3.71 -1.94 -7.84
CA ASP A 63 -2.51 -1.33 -7.28
C ASP A 63 -2.08 -0.08 -8.06
N GLN A 64 -1.69 0.95 -7.33
CA GLN A 64 -1.06 2.15 -7.83
C GLN A 64 0.22 2.40 -7.04
N SER A 65 1.11 3.19 -7.61
CA SER A 65 2.41 3.46 -7.01
C SER A 65 3.00 4.74 -7.57
N GLN A 66 3.84 5.40 -6.78
CA GLN A 66 4.33 6.74 -7.10
C GLN A 66 5.73 6.95 -6.51
N VAL A 67 6.58 7.64 -7.27
CA VAL A 67 7.86 8.16 -6.77
C VAL A 67 7.98 9.61 -7.20
N GLU A 68 7.98 10.53 -6.24
CA GLU A 68 8.16 11.96 -6.45
C GLU A 68 9.45 12.39 -5.78
N SER A 69 10.30 13.11 -6.51
CA SER A 69 11.58 13.53 -6.00
C SER A 69 11.82 15.00 -6.31
N GLY A 70 12.15 15.78 -5.29
CA GLY A 70 12.35 17.21 -5.41
C GLY A 70 11.79 17.98 -4.23
N SER A 71 11.16 19.12 -4.50
CA SER A 71 10.53 19.94 -3.45
C SER A 71 9.30 19.23 -2.88
N LEU A 72 9.33 18.98 -1.57
CA LEU A 72 8.23 18.44 -0.78
C LEU A 72 7.28 19.54 -0.27
N SER A 73 7.41 20.76 -0.77
CA SER A 73 6.54 21.90 -0.46
C SER A 73 6.02 22.58 -1.72
N THR A 74 4.93 23.33 -1.60
CA THR A 74 4.46 24.21 -2.69
C THR A 74 5.35 25.43 -2.91
N HIS A 75 6.18 25.80 -1.92
CA HIS A 75 7.18 26.86 -2.05
C HIS A 75 8.49 26.33 -2.65
N GLU A 76 9.21 27.17 -3.42
CA GLU A 76 10.48 26.80 -4.05
C GLU A 76 11.60 26.51 -3.04
N PHE A 77 11.60 27.18 -1.89
CA PHE A 77 12.66 27.08 -0.87
C PHE A 77 12.32 26.14 0.31
N GLY A 78 11.30 25.30 0.21
CA GLY A 78 10.96 24.39 1.29
C GLY A 78 11.74 23.06 1.25
N PRO A 79 11.38 22.12 2.14
CA PRO A 79 12.12 20.88 2.30
C PRO A 79 12.22 20.09 0.98
N TYR A 80 13.42 19.59 0.69
CA TYR A 80 13.71 18.76 -0.46
C TYR A 80 13.81 17.29 -0.04
N GLY A 81 13.33 16.38 -0.87
CA GLY A 81 13.28 14.97 -0.51
C GLY A 81 12.66 14.07 -1.56
N THR A 82 12.43 12.82 -1.16
CA THR A 82 11.78 11.80 -1.99
C THR A 82 10.55 11.28 -1.28
N PHE A 83 9.43 11.24 -2.00
CA PHE A 83 8.18 10.62 -1.60
C PHE A 83 8.01 9.34 -2.42
N VAL A 84 7.66 8.25 -1.75
CA VAL A 84 7.37 6.94 -2.33
C VAL A 84 6.01 6.51 -1.84
N GLY A 85 5.14 6.03 -2.73
CA GLY A 85 3.81 5.53 -2.41
C GLY A 85 3.54 4.17 -3.03
N VAL A 86 2.91 3.28 -2.27
CA VAL A 86 2.34 2.00 -2.70
C VAL A 86 0.90 1.94 -2.20
N TYR A 87 -0.04 1.79 -3.13
CA TYR A 87 -1.46 1.88 -2.87
C TYR A 87 -2.13 0.63 -3.44
N ASP A 88 -2.28 -0.40 -2.62
CA ASP A 88 -2.97 -1.64 -2.97
C ASP A 88 -4.49 -1.42 -2.86
N GLY A 89 -5.13 -1.34 -4.02
CA GLY A 89 -6.56 -1.06 -4.14
C GLY A 89 -7.40 -2.33 -4.09
N HIS A 90 -8.62 -2.23 -3.56
CA HIS A 90 -9.55 -3.35 -3.53
C HIS A 90 -11.00 -2.91 -3.77
N GLY A 91 -11.75 -3.79 -4.45
CA GLY A 91 -13.14 -3.54 -4.82
C GLY A 91 -13.29 -2.61 -6.04
N GLY A 92 -12.17 -2.12 -6.57
CA GLY A 92 -12.07 -1.16 -7.66
C GLY A 92 -10.81 -0.28 -7.53
N PRO A 93 -10.25 0.24 -8.64
CA PRO A 93 -9.03 1.06 -8.62
C PRO A 93 -9.28 2.53 -8.24
N GLU A 94 -10.52 2.94 -7.98
CA GLU A 94 -10.87 4.36 -7.81
C GLU A 94 -10.19 4.99 -6.60
N THR A 95 -10.09 4.26 -5.48
CA THR A 95 -9.47 4.79 -4.26
C THR A 95 -7.96 4.91 -4.42
N SER A 96 -7.27 3.87 -4.90
CA SER A 96 -5.82 3.89 -5.10
C SER A 96 -5.39 4.95 -6.12
N ARG A 97 -6.18 5.16 -7.20
CA ARG A 97 -5.96 6.25 -8.15
C ARG A 97 -6.17 7.62 -7.51
N TYR A 98 -7.23 7.79 -6.73
CA TYR A 98 -7.46 9.04 -6.01
C TYR A 98 -6.30 9.38 -5.08
N ILE A 99 -5.77 8.39 -4.35
CA ILE A 99 -4.58 8.57 -3.50
C ILE A 99 -3.37 9.02 -4.34
N ASN A 100 -3.11 8.34 -5.46
CA ASN A 100 -2.00 8.66 -6.36
C ASN A 100 -2.04 10.12 -6.87
N ASP A 101 -3.24 10.60 -7.23
CA ASP A 101 -3.45 11.95 -7.74
C ASP A 101 -3.35 13.04 -6.65
N HIS A 102 -3.67 12.73 -5.39
CA HIS A 102 -3.93 13.74 -4.36
C HIS A 102 -2.94 13.72 -3.20
N LEU A 103 -2.51 12.56 -2.71
CA LEU A 103 -1.83 12.45 -1.40
C LEU A 103 -0.53 13.25 -1.35
N PHE A 104 0.28 13.17 -2.41
CA PHE A 104 1.51 13.95 -2.49
C PHE A 104 1.24 15.47 -2.52
N GLN A 105 0.19 15.93 -3.20
CA GLN A 105 -0.17 17.36 -3.23
C GLN A 105 -0.63 17.85 -1.85
N HIS A 106 -1.39 17.04 -1.12
CA HIS A 106 -1.77 17.34 0.26
C HIS A 106 -0.54 17.42 1.16
N LEU A 107 0.38 16.47 1.02
CA LEU A 107 1.66 16.50 1.72
C LEU A 107 2.40 17.81 1.44
N LYS A 108 2.56 18.20 0.17
CA LYS A 108 3.20 19.48 -0.21
C LYS A 108 2.56 20.69 0.43
N ARG A 109 1.22 20.74 0.45
CA ARG A 109 0.47 21.84 1.06
C ARG A 109 0.77 21.93 2.56
N PHE A 110 0.63 20.83 3.28
CA PHE A 110 0.83 20.81 4.73
C PHE A 110 2.31 20.99 5.14
N THR A 111 3.26 20.53 4.31
CA THR A 111 4.69 20.86 4.49
C THR A 111 4.92 22.36 4.40
N SER A 112 4.29 23.04 3.43
CA SER A 112 4.39 24.50 3.31
C SER A 112 3.78 25.21 4.52
N ASP A 113 2.59 24.80 4.94
CA ASP A 113 1.89 25.38 6.08
C ASP A 113 2.71 25.27 7.38
N GLN A 114 3.45 24.17 7.55
CA GLN A 114 4.30 23.91 8.73
C GLN A 114 5.78 24.26 8.52
N GLN A 115 6.17 24.70 7.32
CA GLN A 115 7.55 24.99 6.92
C GLN A 115 8.56 23.86 7.16
N SER A 116 8.08 22.63 7.36
CA SER A 116 8.92 21.49 7.74
C SER A 116 8.21 20.17 7.43
N MET A 117 9.00 19.10 7.26
CA MET A 117 8.46 17.75 7.15
C MET A 117 8.40 17.08 8.51
N SER A 118 7.25 16.47 8.83
CA SER A 118 7.02 15.81 10.11
C SER A 118 5.97 14.70 9.98
N ALA A 119 5.88 13.84 11.00
CA ALA A 119 4.81 12.85 11.11
C ALA A 119 3.41 13.49 11.16
N ASP A 120 3.28 14.71 11.71
CA ASP A 120 2.01 15.43 11.75
C ASP A 120 1.56 15.90 10.36
N VAL A 121 2.50 16.39 9.53
CA VAL A 121 2.22 16.71 8.12
C VAL A 121 1.70 15.49 7.38
N ILE A 122 2.35 14.34 7.55
CA ILE A 122 1.94 13.10 6.88
C ILE A 122 0.54 12.69 7.34
N ARG A 123 0.26 12.72 8.64
CA ARG A 123 -1.08 12.41 9.18
C ARG A 123 -2.15 13.34 8.61
N LYS A 124 -1.88 14.64 8.52
CA LYS A 124 -2.80 15.62 7.92
C LYS A 124 -3.02 15.37 6.43
N ALA A 125 -1.98 14.96 5.69
CA ALA A 125 -2.11 14.61 4.28
C ALA A 125 -3.01 13.39 4.09
N TYR A 126 -2.85 12.36 4.91
CA TYR A 126 -3.72 11.18 4.93
C TYR A 126 -5.17 11.54 5.27
N GLN A 127 -5.38 12.32 6.34
CA GLN A 127 -6.71 12.78 6.75
C GLN A 127 -7.42 13.55 5.64
N ALA A 128 -6.75 14.52 5.02
CA ALA A 128 -7.35 15.32 3.96
C ALA A 128 -7.61 14.50 2.68
N THR A 129 -6.78 13.50 2.40
CA THR A 129 -7.01 12.57 1.27
C THR A 129 -8.25 11.71 1.52
N GLU A 130 -8.41 11.16 2.74
CA GLU A 130 -9.61 10.43 3.15
C GLU A 130 -10.87 11.32 3.07
N GLU A 131 -10.84 12.52 3.64
CA GLU A 131 -11.97 13.47 3.61
C GLU A 131 -12.35 13.87 2.17
N GLY A 132 -11.34 14.07 1.31
CA GLY A 132 -11.51 14.31 -0.11
C GLY A 132 -12.21 13.15 -0.83
N PHE A 133 -11.76 11.92 -0.56
CA PHE A 133 -12.39 10.73 -1.14
C PHE A 133 -13.80 10.49 -0.60
N MET A 134 -14.05 10.67 0.70
CA MET A 134 -15.40 10.61 1.29
C MET A 134 -16.35 11.63 0.65
N SER A 135 -15.85 12.83 0.35
CA SER A 135 -16.61 13.85 -0.38
C SER A 135 -16.94 13.42 -1.80
N LEU A 136 -16.01 12.72 -2.48
CA LEU A 136 -16.26 12.12 -3.79
C LEU A 136 -17.34 11.03 -3.72
N VAL A 137 -17.26 10.13 -2.75
CA VAL A 137 -18.28 9.09 -2.50
C VAL A 137 -19.66 9.72 -2.28
N THR A 138 -19.74 10.75 -1.44
CA THR A 138 -20.99 11.48 -1.16
C THR A 138 -21.61 12.04 -2.44
N LYS A 139 -20.79 12.70 -3.29
CA LYS A 139 -21.23 13.29 -4.55
C LYS A 139 -21.69 12.23 -5.56
N GLN A 140 -21.01 11.09 -5.62
CA GLN A 140 -21.32 10.03 -6.59
C GLN A 140 -22.40 9.05 -6.13
N TRP A 141 -22.72 9.01 -4.83
CA TRP A 141 -23.64 8.05 -4.24
C TRP A 141 -24.98 7.86 -4.98
N PRO A 142 -25.67 8.92 -5.46
CA PRO A 142 -26.94 8.76 -6.18
C PRO A 142 -26.83 8.00 -7.51
N MET A 143 -25.64 8.02 -8.15
CA MET A 143 -25.42 7.41 -9.47
C MET A 143 -24.57 6.14 -9.41
N LYS A 144 -23.59 6.08 -8.50
CA LYS A 144 -22.61 5.00 -8.36
C LYS A 144 -22.42 4.64 -6.87
N PRO A 145 -23.43 4.05 -6.19
CA PRO A 145 -23.36 3.75 -4.76
C PRO A 145 -22.22 2.78 -4.40
N GLN A 146 -21.81 1.91 -5.33
CA GLN A 146 -20.76 0.91 -5.08
C GLN A 146 -19.38 1.52 -4.83
N ILE A 147 -19.16 2.80 -5.19
CA ILE A 147 -17.91 3.51 -4.86
C ILE A 147 -17.67 3.58 -3.35
N ALA A 148 -18.72 3.48 -2.52
CA ALA A 148 -18.56 3.44 -1.07
C ALA A 148 -17.86 2.17 -0.57
N ALA A 149 -17.83 1.09 -1.37
CA ALA A 149 -17.20 -0.19 -1.05
C ALA A 149 -15.83 -0.38 -1.72
N VAL A 150 -15.30 0.63 -2.40
CA VAL A 150 -13.91 0.61 -2.89
C VAL A 150 -12.98 1.18 -1.83
N GLY A 151 -11.78 0.63 -1.71
CA GLY A 151 -10.81 1.02 -0.70
C GLY A 151 -9.39 0.81 -1.19
N SER A 152 -8.43 1.25 -0.38
CA SER A 152 -7.01 1.02 -0.67
C SER A 152 -6.20 1.00 0.63
N CYS A 153 -5.31 0.02 0.74
CA CYS A 153 -4.12 0.13 1.58
C CYS A 153 -3.26 1.31 1.08
N CYS A 154 -2.49 1.92 1.96
CA CYS A 154 -1.71 3.10 1.63
C CYS A 154 -0.42 3.15 2.45
N LEU A 155 0.67 2.70 1.82
CA LEU A 155 2.02 2.76 2.35
C LEU A 155 2.77 3.93 1.71
N VAL A 156 3.30 4.83 2.55
CA VAL A 156 4.11 5.96 2.11
C VAL A 156 5.46 5.96 2.82
N GLY A 157 6.52 6.17 2.04
CA GLY A 157 7.85 6.52 2.52
C GLY A 157 8.20 7.97 2.17
N VAL A 158 8.73 8.73 3.12
CA VAL A 158 9.28 10.07 2.83
C VAL A 158 10.71 10.18 3.36
N ILE A 159 11.65 10.43 2.47
CA ILE A 159 13.05 10.71 2.79
C ILE A 159 13.26 12.22 2.73
N CYS A 160 13.59 12.82 3.86
CA CYS A 160 13.87 14.26 3.95
C CYS A 160 14.89 14.54 5.05
N GLY A 161 15.96 15.27 4.74
CA GLY A 161 16.96 15.69 5.72
C GLY A 161 17.63 14.53 6.49
N GLY A 162 17.86 13.39 5.83
CA GLY A 162 18.43 12.19 6.48
C GLY A 162 17.45 11.38 7.34
N THR A 163 16.19 11.82 7.44
CA THR A 163 15.12 11.08 8.11
C THR A 163 14.25 10.35 7.09
N LEU A 164 13.92 9.09 7.37
CA LEU A 164 12.94 8.29 6.66
C LEU A 164 11.67 8.16 7.52
N TYR A 165 10.56 8.71 7.02
CA TYR A 165 9.23 8.52 7.59
C TYR A 165 8.53 7.39 6.86
N ILE A 166 7.90 6.46 7.59
CA ILE A 166 7.09 5.39 7.02
C ILE A 166 5.69 5.48 7.62
N ALA A 167 4.70 5.74 6.77
CA ALA A 167 3.29 5.78 7.15
C ALA A 167 2.55 4.61 6.47
N ASN A 168 1.75 3.86 7.22
CA ASN A 168 1.05 2.71 6.67
C ASN A 168 -0.43 2.65 7.11
N LEU A 169 -1.29 2.31 6.14
CA LEU A 169 -2.65 1.84 6.32
C LEU A 169 -2.79 0.50 5.59
N GLY A 170 -3.31 -0.52 6.27
CA GLY A 170 -3.47 -1.85 5.70
C GLY A 170 -2.22 -2.71 5.86
N ASP A 171 -1.97 -3.59 4.90
CA ASP A 171 -1.06 -4.74 4.97
C ASP A 171 0.03 -4.75 3.90
N SER A 172 0.19 -3.63 3.19
CA SER A 172 1.45 -3.31 2.52
C SER A 172 2.57 -3.16 3.56
N ARG A 173 3.83 -3.39 3.16
CA ARG A 173 4.98 -3.39 4.09
C ARG A 173 6.22 -2.72 3.50
N ALA A 174 6.94 -1.99 4.36
CA ALA A 174 8.26 -1.44 4.10
C ALA A 174 9.34 -2.18 4.90
N VAL A 175 10.42 -2.59 4.23
CA VAL A 175 11.53 -3.37 4.81
C VAL A 175 12.88 -2.75 4.44
N LEU A 176 13.71 -2.47 5.44
CA LEU A 176 15.07 -1.96 5.29
C LEU A 176 16.08 -3.11 5.20
N GLY A 177 16.95 -3.07 4.19
CA GLY A 177 18.16 -3.88 4.14
C GLY A 177 19.32 -3.15 4.83
N ARG A 178 19.82 -3.69 5.94
CA ARG A 178 20.90 -3.08 6.74
C ARG A 178 22.10 -4.01 6.84
N VAL A 179 23.28 -3.51 6.48
CA VAL A 179 24.55 -4.24 6.67
C VAL A 179 24.90 -4.31 8.15
N VAL A 180 25.17 -5.53 8.63
CA VAL A 180 25.75 -5.80 9.93
C VAL A 180 27.26 -5.68 9.83
N LYS A 181 27.84 -4.61 10.42
CA LYS A 181 29.28 -4.33 10.31
C LYS A 181 30.20 -5.49 10.71
N ALA A 182 29.77 -6.32 11.66
CA ALA A 182 30.58 -7.42 12.17
C ALA A 182 30.69 -8.60 11.18
N THR A 183 29.65 -8.86 10.40
CA THR A 183 29.56 -10.04 9.52
C THR A 183 29.58 -9.68 8.04
N GLY A 184 29.21 -8.44 7.69
CA GLY A 184 28.99 -8.01 6.30
C GLY A 184 27.63 -8.46 5.73
N GLU A 185 26.84 -9.22 6.49
CA GLU A 185 25.52 -9.70 6.09
C GLU A 185 24.51 -8.55 6.07
N VAL A 186 23.51 -8.61 5.19
CA VAL A 186 22.42 -7.64 5.15
C VAL A 186 21.21 -8.25 5.84
N LEU A 187 20.79 -7.67 6.97
CA LEU A 187 19.59 -8.10 7.68
C LEU A 187 18.38 -7.27 7.26
N ALA A 188 17.24 -7.96 7.18
CA ALA A 188 15.94 -7.34 6.96
C ALA A 188 15.38 -6.75 8.26
N ILE A 189 15.00 -5.47 8.21
CA ILE A 189 14.37 -4.75 9.32
C ILE A 189 13.04 -4.20 8.83
N GLN A 190 11.93 -4.74 9.32
CA GLN A 190 10.60 -4.23 9.01
C GLN A 190 10.41 -2.84 9.65
N LEU A 191 10.03 -1.86 8.83
CA LEU A 191 9.84 -0.47 9.27
C LEU A 191 8.36 -0.12 9.51
N SER A 192 7.43 -0.82 8.86
CA SER A 192 5.99 -0.54 8.93
C SER A 192 5.26 -1.51 9.88
N THR A 193 4.24 -1.00 10.59
CA THR A 193 3.24 -1.85 11.25
C THR A 193 2.14 -2.20 10.25
N GLU A 194 1.76 -3.48 10.20
CA GLU A 194 0.68 -3.97 9.34
C GLU A 194 -0.64 -4.04 10.10
N HIS A 195 -1.73 -3.82 9.39
CA HIS A 195 -3.08 -3.69 9.93
C HIS A 195 -4.01 -4.78 9.41
N ASN A 196 -3.53 -6.02 9.30
CA ASN A 196 -4.27 -7.18 8.82
C ASN A 196 -4.89 -7.99 9.99
N ALA A 197 -6.14 -8.41 9.88
CA ALA A 197 -6.86 -9.19 10.89
C ALA A 197 -6.28 -10.61 11.11
N CYS A 198 -5.41 -11.10 10.23
CA CYS A 198 -4.64 -12.32 10.48
C CYS A 198 -3.62 -12.14 11.62
N ILE A 199 -3.21 -10.90 11.93
CA ILE A 199 -2.30 -10.56 13.01
C ILE A 199 -3.08 -10.46 14.32
N GLU A 200 -2.62 -11.19 15.35
CA GLU A 200 -3.34 -11.30 16.62
C GLU A 200 -3.52 -9.95 17.34
N SER A 201 -2.48 -9.11 17.38
CA SER A 201 -2.56 -7.79 18.01
C SER A 201 -3.61 -6.88 17.35
N VAL A 202 -3.77 -6.97 16.03
CA VAL A 202 -4.81 -6.24 15.29
C VAL A 202 -6.20 -6.74 15.67
N ARG A 203 -6.37 -8.06 15.87
CA ARG A 203 -7.65 -8.62 16.36
C ARG A 203 -7.98 -8.11 17.76
N GLN A 204 -6.98 -8.08 18.66
CA GLN A 204 -7.15 -7.58 20.02
C GLN A 204 -7.51 -6.10 20.03
N GLU A 205 -6.85 -5.28 19.19
CA GLU A 205 -7.19 -3.86 19.01
C GLU A 205 -8.63 -3.67 18.52
N LEU A 206 -9.05 -4.41 17.48
CA LEU A 206 -10.41 -4.36 16.95
C LEU A 206 -11.45 -4.70 18.02
N GLN A 207 -11.21 -5.74 18.82
CA GLN A 207 -12.07 -6.16 19.92
C GLN A 207 -12.13 -5.11 21.03
N ALA A 208 -11.01 -4.49 21.38
CA ALA A 208 -10.94 -3.45 22.40
C ALA A 208 -11.68 -2.15 21.99
N LEU A 209 -11.63 -1.78 20.71
CA LEU A 209 -12.36 -0.64 20.15
C LEU A 209 -13.87 -0.93 19.97
N HIS A 210 -14.23 -2.21 19.88
CA HIS A 210 -15.60 -2.68 19.64
C HIS A 210 -16.07 -3.70 20.68
N PRO A 211 -16.08 -3.36 21.99
CA PRO A 211 -16.38 -4.32 23.05
C PRO A 211 -17.83 -4.84 23.01
N ASP A 212 -18.74 -4.11 22.36
CA ASP A 212 -20.14 -4.47 22.18
C ASP A 212 -20.43 -5.20 20.84
N ASP A 213 -19.42 -5.50 20.04
CA ASP A 213 -19.56 -6.17 18.74
C ASP A 213 -18.77 -7.49 18.71
N SER A 214 -19.43 -8.56 19.16
CA SER A 214 -18.85 -9.91 19.12
C SER A 214 -18.51 -10.42 17.72
N GLN A 215 -18.96 -9.72 16.67
CA GLN A 215 -18.73 -10.05 15.27
C GLN A 215 -17.76 -9.07 14.59
N ILE A 216 -17.04 -8.23 15.36
CA ILE A 216 -16.09 -7.25 14.81
C ILE A 216 -15.01 -7.92 13.95
N VAL A 217 -14.52 -9.08 14.39
CA VAL A 217 -13.53 -9.88 13.70
C VAL A 217 -13.94 -11.35 13.76
N VAL A 218 -14.01 -12.00 12.61
CA VAL A 218 -14.51 -13.38 12.48
C VAL A 218 -13.61 -14.20 11.57
N LEU A 219 -13.48 -15.48 11.88
CA LEU A 219 -12.79 -16.44 11.03
C LEU A 219 -13.78 -16.96 9.97
N LYS A 220 -13.55 -16.63 8.70
CA LYS A 220 -14.40 -17.05 7.57
C LYS A 220 -13.52 -17.70 6.50
N HIS A 221 -13.84 -18.93 6.10
CA HIS A 221 -13.04 -19.71 5.15
C HIS A 221 -11.55 -19.80 5.55
N ASN A 222 -11.27 -20.03 6.84
CA ASN A 222 -9.91 -20.07 7.42
C ASN A 222 -9.11 -18.77 7.34
N VAL A 223 -9.75 -17.64 7.02
CA VAL A 223 -9.12 -16.32 6.98
C VAL A 223 -9.84 -15.38 7.94
N TRP A 224 -9.08 -14.65 8.75
CA TRP A 224 -9.64 -13.66 9.66
C TRP A 224 -10.08 -12.43 8.90
N ARG A 225 -11.32 -11.99 9.10
CA ARG A 225 -11.92 -10.83 8.42
C ARG A 225 -12.65 -9.93 9.38
N VAL A 226 -12.49 -8.62 9.21
CA VAL A 226 -13.27 -7.57 9.87
C VAL A 226 -14.71 -7.64 9.35
N LYS A 227 -15.67 -7.83 10.26
CA LYS A 227 -17.10 -8.10 9.98
C LYS A 227 -17.38 -9.22 8.98
N GLY A 228 -16.40 -10.11 8.72
CA GLY A 228 -16.52 -11.18 7.73
C GLY A 228 -16.42 -10.71 6.27
N LEU A 229 -15.97 -9.46 6.04
CA LEU A 229 -15.92 -8.81 4.73
C LEU A 229 -14.49 -8.64 4.22
N ILE A 230 -13.63 -7.96 4.99
CA ILE A 230 -12.31 -7.50 4.55
C ILE A 230 -11.21 -7.92 5.53
N GLN A 231 -9.98 -8.13 5.05
CA GLN A 231 -8.85 -8.56 5.90
C GLN A 231 -8.14 -7.40 6.60
N VAL A 232 -8.15 -6.20 6.04
CA VAL A 232 -7.52 -5.03 6.66
C VAL A 232 -8.43 -4.31 7.66
N SER A 233 -7.83 -3.76 8.70
CA SER A 233 -8.49 -2.94 9.74
C SER A 233 -8.34 -1.43 9.50
N ARG A 234 -7.45 -1.05 8.57
CA ARG A 234 -7.20 0.35 8.21
C ARG A 234 -7.05 0.50 6.70
N SER A 235 -7.64 1.55 6.14
CA SER A 235 -7.61 1.86 4.71
C SER A 235 -8.03 3.31 4.47
N ILE A 236 -7.70 3.85 3.29
CA ILE A 236 -8.44 4.98 2.71
C ILE A 236 -9.62 4.40 1.94
N GLY A 237 -10.76 5.10 1.90
CA GLY A 237 -11.98 4.58 1.28
C GLY A 237 -12.75 3.63 2.19
N ASP A 238 -13.35 2.56 1.67
CA ASP A 238 -14.23 1.65 2.41
C ASP A 238 -15.28 2.40 3.25
N VAL A 239 -15.81 3.49 2.68
CA VAL A 239 -16.66 4.46 3.38
C VAL A 239 -17.91 3.78 3.97
N TYR A 240 -18.40 2.71 3.31
CA TYR A 240 -19.50 1.89 3.80
C TYR A 240 -19.25 1.21 5.17
N LEU A 241 -17.99 1.06 5.61
CA LEU A 241 -17.62 0.55 6.93
C LEU A 241 -17.28 1.66 7.94
N LYS A 242 -17.21 2.91 7.48
CA LYS A 242 -16.85 4.08 8.31
C LYS A 242 -18.06 4.94 8.66
N LYS A 243 -19.08 4.95 7.80
CA LYS A 243 -20.26 5.81 7.92
C LYS A 243 -21.54 5.03 7.64
N ALA A 244 -22.43 5.00 8.62
CA ALA A 244 -23.70 4.25 8.55
C ALA A 244 -24.58 4.68 7.35
N GLU A 245 -24.51 5.95 6.93
CA GLU A 245 -25.29 6.49 5.81
C GLU A 245 -24.97 5.87 4.45
N PHE A 246 -23.82 5.22 4.31
CA PHE A 246 -23.41 4.49 3.11
C PHE A 246 -23.53 2.97 3.26
N ASN A 247 -23.87 2.45 4.44
CA ASN A 247 -24.15 1.04 4.65
C ASN A 247 -25.66 0.74 4.49
N ARG A 248 -26.22 1.09 3.33
CA ARG A 248 -27.66 0.94 3.04
C ARG A 248 -27.92 0.81 1.54
N GLU A 249 -29.17 0.51 1.17
CA GLU A 249 -29.59 0.62 -0.23
C GLU A 249 -29.27 2.02 -0.80
N PRO A 250 -28.71 2.14 -2.02
CA PRO A 250 -28.56 1.12 -3.06
C PRO A 250 -27.24 0.34 -3.09
N LEU A 251 -26.45 0.33 -2.02
CA LEU A 251 -25.26 -0.54 -1.93
C LEU A 251 -25.67 -2.02 -2.03
N TYR A 252 -24.84 -2.82 -2.71
CA TYR A 252 -25.14 -4.24 -2.88
C TYR A 252 -25.22 -4.96 -1.53
N ILE A 253 -26.17 -5.92 -1.45
CA ILE A 253 -26.45 -6.66 -0.22
C ILE A 253 -25.23 -7.33 0.39
N LYS A 254 -24.28 -7.79 -0.44
CA LYS A 254 -23.04 -8.43 0.01
C LYS A 254 -22.12 -7.53 0.84
N PHE A 255 -22.22 -6.21 0.70
CA PHE A 255 -21.43 -5.24 1.46
C PHE A 255 -22.19 -4.67 2.67
N ARG A 256 -23.52 -4.85 2.72
CA ARG A 256 -24.33 -4.28 3.81
C ARG A 256 -24.21 -5.15 5.06
N LEU A 257 -23.96 -4.50 6.19
CA LEU A 257 -24.01 -5.12 7.50
C LEU A 257 -25.47 -5.28 7.93
N ARG A 258 -25.76 -6.35 8.67
CA ARG A 258 -27.11 -6.58 9.21
C ARG A 258 -27.47 -5.58 10.32
N GLU A 259 -26.46 -5.22 11.12
CA GLU A 259 -26.62 -4.30 12.24
C GLU A 259 -26.10 -2.90 11.88
N PRO A 260 -26.76 -1.82 12.33
CA PRO A 260 -26.29 -0.46 12.09
C PRO A 260 -24.90 -0.20 12.66
N ILE A 261 -24.08 0.51 11.90
CA ILE A 261 -22.75 0.95 12.32
C ILE A 261 -22.90 2.03 13.41
N LYS A 262 -22.48 1.74 14.64
CA LYS A 262 -22.49 2.70 15.77
C LYS A 262 -21.25 3.59 15.80
N ARG A 263 -20.12 3.10 15.28
CA ARG A 263 -18.81 3.79 15.21
C ARG A 263 -18.03 3.27 14.00
N PRO A 264 -17.08 4.05 13.44
CA PRO A 264 -16.28 3.59 12.30
C PRO A 264 -15.58 2.26 12.61
N ILE A 265 -15.75 1.28 11.71
CA ILE A 265 -15.20 -0.08 11.87
C ILE A 265 -13.75 -0.12 11.39
N LEU A 266 -13.45 0.61 10.31
CA LEU A 266 -12.11 0.79 9.78
C LEU A 266 -11.59 2.19 10.11
N SER A 267 -10.27 2.30 10.31
CA SER A 267 -9.59 3.58 10.52
C SER A 267 -8.85 4.05 9.26
N ALA A 268 -8.75 5.37 9.06
CA ALA A 268 -7.87 5.99 8.08
C ALA A 268 -6.66 6.70 8.74
N ASP A 269 -6.42 6.48 10.05
CA ASP A 269 -5.28 7.02 10.78
C ASP A 269 -4.04 6.11 10.61
N PRO A 270 -2.98 6.57 9.93
CA PRO A 270 -1.82 5.74 9.63
C PRO A 270 -0.98 5.47 10.88
N SER A 271 -0.42 4.26 10.98
CA SER A 271 0.74 4.06 11.85
C SER A 271 1.94 4.76 11.21
N ILE A 272 2.65 5.61 11.95
CA ILE A 272 3.83 6.31 11.44
C ILE A 272 5.05 5.92 12.27
N SER A 273 6.08 5.37 11.62
CA SER A 273 7.41 5.18 12.20
C SER A 273 8.39 6.19 11.60
N VAL A 274 9.40 6.57 12.39
CA VAL A 274 10.42 7.53 12.00
C VAL A 274 11.78 6.88 12.22
N HIS A 275 12.57 6.82 11.16
CA HIS A 275 13.88 6.18 11.14
C HIS A 275 14.95 7.17 10.72
N GLN A 276 16.01 7.30 11.52
CA GLN A 276 17.16 8.11 11.14
C GLN A 276 18.11 7.28 10.28
N LEU A 277 18.28 7.66 9.02
CA LEU A 277 19.10 6.92 8.07
C LEU A 277 20.54 6.86 8.57
N GLN A 278 21.11 5.66 8.50
CA GLN A 278 22.49 5.40 8.91
C GLN A 278 23.34 4.99 7.71
N PRO A 279 24.68 5.18 7.75
CA PRO A 279 25.56 4.76 6.66
C PRO A 279 25.51 3.26 6.31
N HIS A 280 25.00 2.42 7.21
CA HIS A 280 24.84 0.99 7.01
C HIS A 280 23.48 0.58 6.44
N ASP A 281 22.57 1.53 6.25
CA ASP A 281 21.28 1.33 5.58
C ASP A 281 21.53 1.33 4.08
N GLN A 282 21.30 0.20 3.41
CA GLN A 282 21.67 0.03 2.00
C GLN A 282 20.52 0.39 1.06
N PHE A 283 19.32 -0.08 1.37
CA PHE A 283 18.13 0.05 0.53
C PHE A 283 16.85 -0.19 1.35
N VAL A 284 15.71 0.26 0.83
CA VAL A 284 14.40 -0.01 1.43
C VAL A 284 13.49 -0.60 0.36
N ILE A 285 12.70 -1.60 0.72
CA ILE A 285 11.71 -2.23 -0.16
C ILE A 285 10.34 -1.73 0.27
N PHE A 286 9.51 -1.28 -0.68
CA PHE A 286 8.11 -0.92 -0.45
C PHE A 286 7.24 -1.76 -1.39
N ALA A 287 6.42 -2.64 -0.84
CA ALA A 287 5.57 -3.51 -1.66
C ALA A 287 4.21 -3.76 -1.01
N SER A 288 3.21 -4.08 -1.84
CA SER A 288 1.89 -4.55 -1.38
C SER A 288 1.96 -5.99 -0.88
N ASP A 289 0.85 -6.45 -0.30
CA ASP A 289 0.72 -7.81 0.25
C ASP A 289 1.06 -8.89 -0.78
N GLY A 290 0.81 -8.65 -2.07
CA GLY A 290 1.14 -9.58 -3.14
C GLY A 290 2.58 -10.09 -3.12
N LEU A 291 3.55 -9.28 -2.66
CA LEU A 291 4.93 -9.74 -2.47
C LEU A 291 5.09 -10.51 -1.17
N TRP A 292 4.58 -9.92 -0.09
CA TRP A 292 4.81 -10.38 1.28
C TRP A 292 4.04 -11.65 1.64
N GLU A 293 3.03 -12.02 0.84
CA GLU A 293 2.38 -13.33 0.87
C GLU A 293 3.26 -14.45 0.31
N HIS A 294 4.29 -14.11 -0.47
CA HIS A 294 5.14 -15.07 -1.17
C HIS A 294 6.59 -15.08 -0.68
N LEU A 295 7.08 -13.99 -0.10
CA LEU A 295 8.45 -13.85 0.38
C LEU A 295 8.48 -13.37 1.82
N SER A 296 9.36 -13.97 2.62
CA SER A 296 9.76 -13.39 3.89
C SER A 296 10.56 -12.10 3.68
N ASN A 297 10.65 -11.29 4.74
CA ASN A 297 11.44 -10.06 4.72
C ASN A 297 12.91 -10.31 4.34
N GLN A 298 13.49 -11.41 4.84
CA GLN A 298 14.90 -11.73 4.59
C GLN A 298 15.10 -12.24 3.16
N GLU A 299 14.24 -13.11 2.64
CA GLU A 299 14.32 -13.57 1.24
C GLU A 299 14.26 -12.39 0.27
N ALA A 300 13.37 -11.42 0.50
CA ALA A 300 13.29 -10.21 -0.32
C ALA A 300 14.59 -9.38 -0.26
N VAL A 301 15.17 -9.21 0.93
CA VAL A 301 16.46 -8.51 1.12
C VAL A 301 17.61 -9.24 0.43
N ASP A 302 17.68 -10.56 0.55
CA ASP A 302 18.72 -11.38 -0.08
C ASP A 302 18.63 -11.31 -1.61
N ILE A 303 17.41 -11.33 -2.18
CA ILE A 303 17.19 -11.16 -3.62
C ILE A 303 17.72 -9.80 -4.09
N VAL A 304 17.36 -8.71 -3.40
CA VAL A 304 17.81 -7.35 -3.75
C VAL A 304 19.33 -7.24 -3.63
N GLN A 305 19.92 -7.76 -2.56
CA GLN A 305 21.37 -7.74 -2.34
C GLN A 305 22.14 -8.45 -3.46
N ASN A 306 21.63 -9.58 -3.94
CA ASN A 306 22.26 -10.37 -5.00
C ASN A 306 22.10 -9.76 -6.40
N HIS A 307 21.26 -8.73 -6.56
CA HIS A 307 21.00 -8.05 -7.84
C HIS A 307 21.17 -6.52 -7.74
N PRO A 308 22.35 -6.02 -7.31
CA PRO A 308 22.55 -4.60 -6.97
C PRO A 308 22.52 -3.65 -8.17
N GLN A 309 22.68 -4.17 -9.39
CA GLN A 309 22.55 -3.40 -10.65
C GLN A 309 21.11 -3.36 -11.19
N SER A 310 20.21 -4.14 -10.59
CA SER A 310 18.87 -4.36 -11.12
C SER A 310 17.79 -3.83 -10.19
N VAL A 311 18.08 -3.74 -8.88
CA VAL A 311 17.03 -3.48 -7.91
C VAL A 311 17.56 -2.77 -6.65
N ARG A 312 16.96 -1.63 -6.27
CA ARG A 312 17.09 -1.06 -4.91
C ARG A 312 15.75 -0.77 -4.23
N TYR A 313 14.65 -0.84 -4.98
CA TYR A 313 13.28 -0.79 -4.47
C TYR A 313 12.44 -1.78 -5.31
N ILE A 314 11.91 -2.84 -4.70
CA ILE A 314 10.95 -3.73 -5.39
C ILE A 314 9.56 -3.26 -5.04
N PHE A 315 8.83 -2.87 -6.06
CA PHE A 315 7.38 -2.78 -6.03
C PHE A 315 6.89 -4.06 -6.67
N TYR A 316 5.89 -4.68 -6.07
CA TYR A 316 5.27 -5.89 -6.60
C TYR A 316 3.82 -5.84 -6.15
N ALA A 317 2.94 -6.09 -7.11
CA ALA A 317 1.51 -6.13 -6.95
C ALA A 317 1.03 -7.52 -7.36
N LYS A 318 0.25 -8.16 -6.51
CA LYS A 318 -0.61 -9.28 -6.89
C LYS A 318 -1.70 -9.42 -5.85
N LYS A 319 -2.94 -9.20 -6.23
CA LYS A 319 -4.07 -9.74 -5.48
C LYS A 319 -4.95 -10.53 -6.43
N SER A 320 -5.12 -11.82 -6.17
CA SER A 320 -6.21 -12.62 -6.71
C SER A 320 -6.95 -13.17 -5.50
N GLU A 321 -7.89 -12.40 -4.97
CA GLU A 321 -8.90 -12.98 -4.09
C GLU A 321 -9.98 -13.58 -4.99
N TYR A 322 -10.00 -14.91 -5.06
CA TYR A 322 -11.16 -15.66 -5.51
C TYR A 322 -12.40 -15.15 -4.78
N LEU A 323 -13.21 -14.35 -5.46
CA LEU A 323 -14.60 -14.16 -5.09
C LEU A 323 -15.32 -15.50 -5.29
N ASN A 324 -15.43 -16.28 -4.22
CA ASN A 324 -16.50 -17.24 -4.01
C ASN A 324 -17.26 -16.85 -2.73
#